data_AF-A0A348NX13-F1
#
_entry.id   AF-A0A348NX13-F1
#
_cell.length_a   1.000
_cell.length_b   1.000
_cell.length_c   1.000
_cell.angle_alpha   90.00
_cell.angle_beta   90.00
_cell.angle_gamma   90.00
#
_symmetry.space_group_name_H-M   'P 1'
#
loop_
_entity.id
_entity.type
_entity.pdbx_description
1 polymer ?
#
loop_
_entity_poly.entity_id
_entity_poly.type
_entity_poly.pdbx_seq_one_letter_code
_entity_poly.pdbx_strand_id
1 'polypeptide(L)'
;MKNAGLLIFLIPLAAFSQCGRCDSIKYTVSSAVFETDSGTMRFTFFENEAPVHVKNFKDLVSSGYYNGKIFHRVIPDFVIQAGRDSTADKATIPAEIKKMHFKGSLAAARLGDNFNPEKRSDKYEFYVSIKELPHLDGKYTVFGRTVEGFETVKKIVSAPRDSTDNPLEEIKIKKAYLEKYFDTEKYEFYKNKKEKE
;
A
#
# COMPACT_ATOMS: atom_id res chain seq x y z
N MET A 1 -32.27 -57.79 -40.97
CA MET A 1 -31.62 -58.39 -39.78
C MET A 1 -30.12 -58.29 -40.02
N LYS A 2 -29.28 -57.54 -39.31
CA LYS A 2 -29.24 -57.17 -37.89
C LYS A 2 -28.58 -55.78 -37.76
N ASN A 3 -29.05 -55.01 -36.79
CA ASN A 3 -28.60 -53.65 -36.44
C ASN A 3 -27.13 -53.63 -35.99
N ALA A 4 -26.34 -52.69 -36.49
CA ALA A 4 -25.07 -52.30 -35.89
C ALA A 4 -25.31 -51.06 -35.02
N GLY A 5 -25.15 -51.22 -33.70
CA GLY A 5 -25.43 -50.21 -32.69
C GLY A 5 -24.41 -49.08 -32.66
N LEU A 6 -24.93 -47.87 -32.49
CA LEU A 6 -24.22 -46.61 -32.28
C LEU A 6 -23.59 -46.60 -30.88
N LEU A 7 -22.25 -46.66 -30.81
CA LEU A 7 -21.48 -46.48 -29.58
C LEU A 7 -21.33 -44.98 -29.29
N ILE A 8 -22.14 -44.46 -28.38
CA ILE A 8 -22.00 -43.11 -27.81
C ILE A 8 -20.93 -43.18 -26.72
N PHE A 9 -19.73 -42.67 -27.01
CA PHE A 9 -18.74 -42.39 -25.98
C PHE A 9 -19.20 -41.16 -25.18
N LEU A 10 -19.74 -41.40 -23.99
CA LEU A 10 -19.92 -40.37 -22.97
C LEU A 10 -18.54 -39.88 -22.53
N ILE A 11 -18.12 -38.72 -23.05
CA ILE A 11 -16.99 -37.97 -22.51
C ILE A 11 -17.41 -37.53 -21.09
N PRO A 12 -16.65 -37.86 -20.03
CA PRO A 12 -16.95 -37.32 -18.72
C PRO A 12 -16.79 -35.80 -18.83
N LEU A 13 -17.88 -35.07 -18.60
CA LEU A 13 -17.84 -33.64 -18.40
C LEU A 13 -16.98 -33.41 -17.15
N ALA A 14 -15.69 -33.12 -17.35
CA ALA A 14 -14.81 -32.75 -16.25
C ALA A 14 -15.42 -31.52 -15.61
N ALA A 15 -16.01 -31.72 -14.43
CA ALA A 15 -16.49 -30.65 -13.58
C ALA A 15 -15.27 -29.80 -13.23
N PHE A 16 -15.11 -28.67 -13.92
CA PHE A 16 -14.16 -27.65 -13.53
C PHE A 16 -14.54 -27.21 -12.11
N SER A 17 -13.70 -27.62 -11.15
CA SER A 17 -13.82 -27.29 -9.75
C SER A 17 -13.96 -25.78 -9.56
N GLN A 18 -15.16 -25.36 -9.19
CA GLN A 18 -15.49 -23.99 -8.81
C GLN A 18 -15.14 -23.71 -7.32
N CYS A 19 -14.11 -24.37 -6.78
CA CYS A 19 -13.87 -24.39 -5.33
C CYS A 19 -12.84 -23.36 -4.84
N GLY A 20 -11.93 -22.84 -5.68
CA GLY A 20 -10.86 -21.94 -5.20
C GLY A 20 -11.24 -20.45 -5.09
N ARG A 21 -12.26 -19.99 -5.82
CA ARG A 21 -12.50 -18.55 -6.03
C ARG A 21 -13.37 -17.91 -4.93
N CYS A 22 -14.24 -18.69 -4.28
CA CYS A 22 -15.14 -18.17 -3.25
C CYS A 22 -14.41 -18.05 -1.88
N ASP A 23 -13.50 -18.97 -1.59
CA ASP A 23 -12.69 -18.90 -0.37
C ASP A 23 -11.65 -17.78 -0.43
N SER A 24 -11.07 -17.50 -1.61
CA SER A 24 -10.09 -16.42 -1.73
C SER A 24 -10.67 -15.03 -1.46
N ILE A 25 -11.93 -14.78 -1.82
CA ILE A 25 -12.61 -13.50 -1.59
C ILE A 25 -12.68 -13.13 -0.10
N LYS A 26 -12.86 -14.12 0.80
CA LYS A 26 -12.95 -13.91 2.26
C LYS A 26 -11.67 -13.35 2.88
N TYR A 27 -10.53 -13.55 2.21
CA TYR A 27 -9.22 -13.10 2.69
C TYR A 27 -8.69 -11.91 1.91
N THR A 28 -9.57 -11.23 1.16
CA THR A 28 -9.18 -9.99 0.50
C THR A 28 -9.25 -8.78 1.43
N VAL A 29 -8.27 -7.90 1.32
CA VAL A 29 -8.21 -6.59 1.99
C VAL A 29 -8.20 -5.47 0.95
N SER A 30 -8.51 -4.25 1.38
CA SER A 30 -8.32 -3.07 0.53
C SER A 30 -6.83 -2.79 0.39
N SER A 31 -6.40 -2.42 -0.82
CA SER A 31 -5.04 -1.97 -1.11
C SER A 31 -5.04 -0.72 -1.99
N ALA A 32 -3.96 0.05 -1.95
CA ALA A 32 -3.67 1.08 -2.94
C ALA A 32 -2.52 0.63 -3.84
N VAL A 33 -2.66 0.85 -5.14
CA VAL A 33 -1.64 0.56 -6.16
C VAL A 33 -1.17 1.86 -6.76
N PHE A 34 0.14 2.05 -6.78
CA PHE A 34 0.81 3.21 -7.33
C PHE A 34 1.67 2.75 -8.50
N GLU A 35 1.26 3.14 -9.72
CA GLU A 35 2.07 2.99 -10.93
C GLU A 35 2.96 4.24 -11.06
N THR A 36 4.27 4.04 -11.10
CA THR A 36 5.26 5.12 -11.16
C THR A 36 6.19 4.99 -12.36
N ASP A 37 7.01 5.99 -12.62
CA ASP A 37 8.07 5.89 -13.63
C ASP A 37 9.12 4.83 -13.32
N SER A 38 9.25 4.45 -12.05
CA SER A 38 10.23 3.44 -11.58
C SER A 38 9.65 2.03 -11.45
N GLY A 39 8.35 1.85 -11.71
CA GLY A 39 7.62 0.59 -11.54
C GLY A 39 6.37 0.73 -10.66
N THR A 40 5.79 -0.40 -10.27
CA THR A 40 4.56 -0.45 -9.46
C THR A 40 4.87 -0.81 -8.01
N MET A 41 4.11 -0.22 -7.08
CA MET A 41 4.10 -0.62 -5.66
C MET A 41 2.68 -0.70 -5.12
N ARG A 42 2.46 -1.58 -4.14
CA ARG A 42 1.16 -1.82 -3.52
C ARG A 42 1.24 -1.69 -2.01
N PHE A 43 0.23 -1.06 -1.42
CA PHE A 43 0.10 -0.87 0.01
C PHE A 43 -1.19 -1.48 0.56
N THR A 44 -1.11 -2.09 1.74
CA THR A 44 -2.28 -2.41 2.58
C THR A 44 -2.29 -1.54 3.82
N PHE A 45 -3.43 -1.50 4.52
CA PHE A 45 -3.72 -0.49 5.53
C PHE A 45 -3.93 -1.07 6.92
N PHE A 46 -3.61 -0.27 7.94
CA PHE A 46 -3.88 -0.55 9.35
C PHE A 46 -5.18 0.11 9.79
N GLU A 47 -6.29 -0.41 9.25
CA GLU A 47 -7.65 0.15 9.42
C GLU A 47 -8.07 0.29 10.89
N ASN A 48 -7.61 -0.59 11.78
CA ASN A 48 -7.94 -0.53 13.21
C ASN A 48 -7.04 0.43 13.99
N GLU A 49 -5.78 0.51 13.60
CA GLU A 49 -4.78 1.30 14.29
C GLU A 49 -4.88 2.79 13.93
N ALA A 50 -5.13 3.09 12.65
CA ALA A 50 -5.18 4.45 12.12
C ALA A 50 -6.41 4.69 11.20
N PRO A 51 -7.65 4.47 11.68
CA PRO A 51 -8.86 4.55 10.86
C PRO A 51 -9.06 5.92 10.16
N VAL A 52 -8.72 7.03 10.82
CA VAL A 52 -8.91 8.38 10.25
C VAL A 52 -7.93 8.60 9.10
N HIS A 53 -6.66 8.25 9.28
CA HIS A 53 -5.65 8.32 8.23
C HIS A 53 -5.96 7.41 7.06
N VAL A 54 -6.32 6.16 7.34
CA VAL A 54 -6.60 5.21 6.28
C VAL A 54 -7.79 5.67 5.44
N LYS A 55 -8.85 6.17 6.09
CA LYS A 55 -9.99 6.77 5.37
C LYS A 55 -9.53 7.95 4.49
N ASN A 56 -8.81 8.92 5.07
CA ASN A 56 -8.33 10.08 4.34
C ASN A 56 -7.45 9.69 3.14
N PHE A 57 -6.50 8.78 3.33
CA PHE A 57 -5.61 8.33 2.27
C PHE A 57 -6.39 7.63 1.15
N LYS A 58 -7.36 6.76 1.47
CA LYS A 58 -8.20 6.08 0.49
C LYS A 58 -9.10 7.06 -0.28
N ASP A 59 -9.62 8.10 0.37
CA ASP A 59 -10.40 9.15 -0.28
C ASP A 59 -9.52 9.95 -1.27
N LEU A 60 -8.27 10.25 -0.90
CA LEU A 60 -7.30 10.92 -1.78
C LEU A 60 -6.91 10.03 -2.98
N VAL A 61 -6.65 8.74 -2.76
CA VAL A 61 -6.40 7.79 -3.86
C VAL A 61 -7.61 7.70 -4.78
N SER A 62 -8.82 7.57 -4.24
CA SER A 62 -10.05 7.39 -5.03
C SER A 62 -10.43 8.63 -5.83
N SER A 63 -10.11 9.83 -5.33
CA SER A 63 -10.33 11.08 -6.06
C SER A 63 -9.27 11.35 -7.14
N GLY A 64 -8.23 10.51 -7.23
CA GLY A 64 -7.11 10.70 -8.15
C GLY A 64 -6.12 11.79 -7.72
N TYR A 65 -6.17 12.24 -6.46
CA TYR A 65 -5.31 13.31 -5.94
C TYR A 65 -3.82 13.03 -6.16
N TYR A 66 -3.40 11.78 -5.99
CA TYR A 66 -1.99 11.41 -6.13
C TYR A 66 -1.51 11.28 -7.58
N ASN A 67 -2.41 11.32 -8.56
CA ASN A 67 -2.03 11.25 -9.97
C ASN A 67 -1.23 12.49 -10.36
N GLY A 68 -0.05 12.27 -10.94
CA GLY A 68 0.88 13.33 -11.33
C GLY A 68 1.74 13.87 -10.19
N LYS A 69 1.52 13.45 -8.93
CA LYS A 69 2.38 13.86 -7.81
C LYS A 69 3.76 13.21 -7.93
N ILE A 70 4.76 13.93 -7.44
CA ILE A 70 6.16 13.49 -7.47
C ILE A 70 6.65 13.07 -6.10
N PHE A 71 7.65 12.19 -6.08
CA PHE A 71 8.48 11.96 -4.90
C PHE A 71 9.48 13.11 -4.78
N HIS A 72 9.15 14.11 -3.97
CA HIS A 72 9.92 15.34 -3.82
C HIS A 72 11.02 15.23 -2.77
N ARG A 73 11.15 14.08 -2.09
CA ARG A 73 12.21 13.83 -1.11
C ARG A 73 12.55 12.35 -1.03
N VAL A 74 13.82 12.02 -1.26
CA VAL A 74 14.34 10.66 -1.21
C VAL A 74 15.63 10.63 -0.39
N ILE A 75 15.67 9.81 0.66
CA ILE A 75 16.81 9.72 1.57
C ILE A 75 17.16 8.24 1.76
N PRO A 76 18.34 7.78 1.29
CA PRO A 76 18.83 6.44 1.49
C PRO A 76 18.80 6.05 2.97
N ASP A 77 18.43 4.80 3.23
CA ASP A 77 18.29 4.26 4.57
C ASP A 77 17.30 5.01 5.47
N PHE A 78 16.42 5.83 4.89
CA PHE A 78 15.41 6.57 5.62
C PHE A 78 14.04 6.44 4.96
N VAL A 79 13.71 7.29 3.99
CA VAL A 79 12.37 7.33 3.39
C VAL A 79 12.36 7.77 1.92
N ILE A 80 11.31 7.39 1.20
CA ILE A 80 10.80 8.14 0.04
C ILE A 80 9.52 8.86 0.46
N GLN A 81 9.37 10.13 0.08
CA GLN A 81 8.25 10.97 0.51
C GLN A 81 7.60 11.68 -0.68
N ALA A 82 6.27 11.75 -0.66
CA ALA A 82 5.43 12.32 -1.70
C ALA A 82 4.09 12.81 -1.14
N GLY A 83 3.28 13.45 -1.99
CA GLY A 83 1.87 13.71 -1.72
C GLY A 83 1.46 15.14 -1.99
N ARG A 84 1.89 16.07 -1.14
CA ARG A 84 1.54 17.49 -1.28
C ARG A 84 2.37 18.14 -2.38
N ASP A 85 1.74 19.00 -3.18
CA ASP A 85 2.44 19.98 -4.00
C ASP A 85 2.28 21.39 -3.41
N SER A 86 2.90 22.40 -4.01
CA SER A 86 2.84 23.79 -3.52
C SER A 86 1.45 24.42 -3.56
N THR A 87 0.49 23.84 -4.27
CA THR A 87 -0.87 24.39 -4.47
C THR A 87 -1.89 23.86 -3.47
N ALA A 88 -1.61 22.72 -2.84
CA ALA A 88 -2.48 22.15 -1.82
C ALA A 88 -2.49 23.00 -0.55
N ASP A 89 -3.64 23.01 0.14
CA ASP A 89 -3.74 23.64 1.46
C ASP A 89 -2.83 22.95 2.49
N LYS A 90 -2.69 23.57 3.67
CA LYS A 90 -1.88 23.05 4.78
C LYS A 90 -2.74 22.29 5.81
N ALA A 91 -3.82 21.63 5.37
CA ALA A 91 -4.71 20.92 6.26
C ALA A 91 -3.98 19.78 6.98
N THR A 92 -4.38 19.53 8.22
CA THR A 92 -3.84 18.46 9.06
C THR A 92 -4.97 17.63 9.67
N ILE A 93 -4.68 16.36 9.94
CA ILE A 93 -5.60 15.42 10.59
C ILE A 93 -5.02 14.91 11.92
N PRO A 94 -5.85 14.44 12.88
CA PRO A 94 -5.37 13.91 14.15
C PRO A 94 -4.35 12.78 13.97
N ALA A 95 -3.36 12.70 14.85
CA ALA A 95 -2.37 11.63 14.84
C ALA A 95 -2.94 10.32 15.43
N GLU A 96 -2.55 9.17 14.86
CA GLU A 96 -3.00 7.84 15.29
C GLU A 96 -1.78 6.93 15.53
N ILE A 97 -0.98 7.31 16.53
CA ILE A 97 0.34 6.73 16.79
C ILE A 97 0.20 5.43 17.59
N LYS A 98 -0.01 4.30 16.89
CA LYS A 98 -0.17 2.97 17.50
C LYS A 98 0.79 1.89 16.96
N LYS A 99 1.60 2.23 15.96
CA LYS A 99 2.48 1.31 15.24
C LYS A 99 3.90 1.86 15.23
N MET A 100 4.88 0.95 15.33
CA MET A 100 6.30 1.25 15.16
C MET A 100 6.67 1.18 13.68
N HIS A 101 7.74 1.87 13.28
CA HIS A 101 8.27 1.85 11.94
C HIS A 101 9.11 0.59 11.71
N PHE A 102 8.76 -0.12 10.64
CA PHE A 102 9.52 -1.22 10.06
C PHE A 102 9.76 -0.96 8.58
N LYS A 103 10.65 -1.74 7.96
CA LYS A 103 10.89 -1.69 6.51
C LYS A 103 9.58 -1.79 5.71
N GLY A 104 9.31 -0.79 4.87
CA GLY A 104 8.11 -0.72 4.04
C GLY A 104 6.89 -0.12 4.75
N SER A 105 7.04 0.46 5.94
CA SER A 105 5.96 1.20 6.61
C SER A 105 5.48 2.37 5.74
N LEU A 106 4.17 2.47 5.56
CA LEU A 106 3.49 3.63 4.98
C LEU A 106 3.02 4.53 6.13
N ALA A 107 3.52 5.75 6.18
CA ALA A 107 3.34 6.65 7.31
C ALA A 107 3.14 8.11 6.87
N ALA A 108 2.52 8.91 7.74
CA ALA A 108 2.17 10.29 7.44
C ALA A 108 3.27 11.26 7.86
N ALA A 109 3.58 12.24 7.01
CA ALA A 109 4.50 13.31 7.39
C ALA A 109 3.81 14.32 8.32
N ARG A 110 4.61 15.18 8.95
CA ARG A 110 4.12 16.32 9.73
C ARG A 110 5.23 17.34 9.95
N LEU A 111 4.82 18.55 10.35
CA LEU A 111 5.74 19.53 10.92
C LEU A 111 6.34 19.03 12.24
N GLY A 112 7.55 19.49 12.55
CA GLY A 112 8.25 19.18 13.79
C GLY A 112 7.56 19.74 15.04
N ASP A 113 7.86 19.15 16.20
CA ASP A 113 7.13 19.36 17.46
C ASP A 113 7.09 20.84 17.89
N ASN A 114 8.11 21.64 17.57
CA ASN A 114 8.15 23.08 17.86
C ASN A 114 7.01 23.88 17.19
N PHE A 115 6.54 23.43 16.03
CA PHE A 115 5.47 24.07 15.26
C PHE A 115 4.16 23.27 15.28
N ASN A 116 4.21 22.04 15.79
CA ASN A 116 3.11 21.10 15.81
C ASN A 116 3.20 20.20 17.06
N PRO A 117 2.97 20.79 18.26
CA PRO A 117 3.11 20.07 19.53
C PRO A 117 2.07 18.95 19.68
N GLU A 118 0.91 19.10 19.04
CA GLU A 118 -0.13 18.07 18.95
C GLU A 118 0.24 16.90 18.00
N LYS A 119 1.38 17.00 17.30
CA LYS A 119 1.89 16.01 16.35
C LYS A 119 0.88 15.66 15.25
N ARG A 120 -0.03 16.57 14.92
CA ARG A 120 -1.03 16.38 13.86
C ARG A 120 -0.34 16.00 12.56
N SER A 121 -0.92 15.05 11.83
CA SER A 121 -0.35 14.59 10.59
C SER A 121 -0.76 15.51 9.44
N ASP A 122 0.12 15.69 8.48
CA ASP A 122 -0.23 16.34 7.22
C ASP A 122 -1.27 15.50 6.49
N LYS A 123 -2.28 16.15 5.92
CA LYS A 123 -3.40 15.47 5.28
C LYS A 123 -3.01 14.79 3.95
N TYR A 124 -2.01 15.31 3.24
CA TYR A 124 -1.68 14.88 1.87
C TYR A 124 -0.33 14.18 1.77
N GLU A 125 0.62 14.53 2.65
CA GLU A 125 1.96 13.96 2.65
C GLU A 125 1.99 12.55 3.23
N PHE A 126 2.71 11.66 2.55
CA PHE A 126 3.05 10.34 3.05
C PHE A 126 4.51 10.01 2.75
N TYR A 127 5.05 9.06 3.49
CA TYR A 127 6.35 8.47 3.18
C TYR A 127 6.34 6.95 3.35
N VAL A 128 7.29 6.30 2.67
CA VAL A 128 7.57 4.88 2.80
C VAL A 128 8.94 4.69 3.42
N SER A 129 9.01 3.94 4.51
CA SER A 129 10.26 3.68 5.25
C SER A 129 11.12 2.64 4.54
N ILE A 130 12.41 2.91 4.39
CA ILE A 130 13.38 1.98 3.74
C ILE A 130 13.88 0.89 4.70
N LYS A 131 13.88 1.20 6.00
CA LYS A 131 14.28 0.34 7.11
C LYS A 131 13.45 0.66 8.36
N GLU A 132 13.74 0.03 9.49
CA GLU A 132 13.22 0.42 10.80
C GLU A 132 13.68 1.83 11.17
N LEU A 133 12.77 2.65 11.71
CA LEU A 133 13.05 4.04 12.08
C LEU A 133 12.73 4.32 13.56
N PRO A 134 13.46 3.73 14.53
CA PRO A 134 13.14 3.86 15.96
C PRO A 134 13.09 5.30 16.48
N HIS A 135 13.81 6.23 15.85
CA HIS A 135 13.80 7.64 16.22
C HIS A 135 12.49 8.37 15.87
N LEU A 136 11.66 7.79 14.99
CA LEU A 136 10.32 8.26 14.62
C LEU A 136 9.20 7.54 15.41
N ASP A 137 9.53 6.46 16.12
CA ASP A 137 8.54 5.70 16.88
C ASP A 137 7.94 6.54 18.02
N GLY A 138 6.63 6.34 18.26
CA GLY A 138 5.87 7.16 19.21
C GLY A 138 5.67 8.62 18.78
N LYS A 139 6.03 8.98 17.53
CA LYS A 139 5.98 10.37 17.04
C LYS A 139 5.20 10.56 15.73
N TYR A 140 5.00 9.51 14.93
CA TYR A 140 4.35 9.58 13.62
C TYR A 140 3.32 8.47 13.45
N THR A 141 2.27 8.75 12.66
CA THR A 141 1.22 7.80 12.33
C THR A 141 1.72 6.85 11.23
N VAL A 142 1.96 5.59 11.58
CA VAL A 142 2.12 4.50 10.59
C VAL A 142 0.74 3.90 10.33
N PHE A 143 0.24 4.06 9.10
CA PHE A 143 -1.13 3.71 8.74
C PHE A 143 -1.23 2.59 7.69
N GLY A 144 -0.11 2.05 7.22
CA GLY A 144 -0.10 0.93 6.31
C GLY A 144 1.28 0.30 6.12
N ARG A 145 1.36 -0.60 5.13
CA ARG A 145 2.59 -1.30 4.77
C ARG A 145 2.66 -1.55 3.27
N THR A 146 3.88 -1.59 2.74
CA THR A 146 4.17 -2.08 1.39
C THR A 146 4.03 -3.60 1.37
N VAL A 147 3.23 -4.14 0.46
CA VAL A 147 3.03 -5.59 0.27
C VAL A 147 3.60 -6.11 -1.03
N GLU A 148 3.74 -5.25 -2.04
CA GLU A 148 4.37 -5.58 -3.33
C GLU A 148 5.17 -4.38 -3.83
N GLY A 149 6.19 -4.66 -4.66
CA GLY A 149 6.95 -3.60 -5.33
C GLY A 149 7.95 -2.86 -4.44
N PHE A 150 8.45 -3.50 -3.38
CA PHE A 150 9.53 -2.89 -2.57
C PHE A 150 10.81 -2.66 -3.39
N GLU A 151 11.06 -3.42 -4.47
CA GLU A 151 12.15 -3.11 -5.41
C GLU A 151 11.91 -1.77 -6.15
N THR A 152 10.66 -1.40 -6.43
CA THR A 152 10.32 -0.06 -6.94
C THR A 152 10.69 1.00 -5.91
N VAL A 153 10.35 0.79 -4.63
CA VAL A 153 10.74 1.70 -3.52
C VAL A 153 12.26 1.87 -3.47
N LYS A 154 13.03 0.79 -3.59
CA LYS A 154 14.51 0.85 -3.63
C LYS A 154 15.04 1.62 -4.84
N LYS A 155 14.45 1.44 -6.02
CA LYS A 155 14.84 2.20 -7.23
C LYS A 155 14.63 3.69 -7.01
N ILE A 156 13.48 4.09 -6.47
CA ILE A 156 13.16 5.49 -6.20
C ILE A 156 14.14 6.10 -5.18
N VAL A 157 14.41 5.42 -4.06
CA VAL A 157 15.32 5.98 -3.05
C VAL A 157 16.78 6.10 -3.51
N SER A 158 17.17 5.29 -4.50
CA SER A 158 18.52 5.29 -5.06
C SER A 158 18.74 6.37 -6.12
N ALA A 159 17.69 7.14 -6.48
CA ALA A 159 17.80 8.18 -7.48
C ALA A 159 18.82 9.26 -7.07
N PRO A 160 19.62 9.78 -8.03
CA PRO A 160 20.41 10.99 -7.81
C PRO A 160 19.53 12.13 -7.32
N ARG A 161 20.02 12.89 -6.34
CA ARG A 161 19.27 13.95 -5.66
C ARG A 161 20.15 15.16 -5.39
N ASP A 162 19.52 16.31 -5.21
CA ASP A 162 20.19 17.54 -4.82
C ASP A 162 20.46 17.60 -3.30
N SER A 163 21.04 18.71 -2.84
CA SER A 163 21.38 18.94 -1.43
C SER A 163 20.16 19.10 -0.51
N THR A 164 18.95 19.15 -1.07
CA THR A 164 17.67 19.22 -0.33
C THR A 164 16.90 17.90 -0.37
N ASP A 165 17.58 16.83 -0.78
CA ASP A 165 17.06 15.46 -0.94
C ASP A 165 16.01 15.30 -2.06
N ASN A 166 15.84 16.29 -2.94
CA ASN A 166 14.93 16.21 -4.07
C ASN A 166 15.60 15.47 -5.25
N PRO A 167 14.96 14.46 -5.87
CA PRO A 167 15.48 13.80 -7.06
C PRO A 167 15.82 14.79 -8.20
N LEU A 168 16.96 14.57 -8.87
CA LEU A 168 17.38 15.40 -10.01
C LEU A 168 16.46 15.19 -11.23
N GLU A 169 15.92 13.99 -11.38
CA GLU A 169 14.88 13.67 -12.35
C GLU A 169 13.56 13.40 -11.61
N GLU A 170 12.47 13.99 -12.09
CA GLU A 170 11.15 13.77 -11.49
C GLU A 170 10.76 12.29 -11.53
N ILE A 171 10.34 11.77 -10.38
CA ILE A 171 9.73 10.45 -10.28
C ILE A 171 8.25 10.63 -9.97
N LYS A 172 7.39 10.35 -10.95
CA LYS A 172 5.95 10.64 -10.88
C LYS A 172 5.15 9.40 -10.52
N ILE A 173 4.09 9.60 -9.74
CA ILE A 173 2.98 8.66 -9.59
C ILE A 173 2.07 8.89 -10.80
N LYS A 174 2.16 8.03 -11.81
CA LYS A 174 1.35 8.13 -13.03
C LYS A 174 -0.11 7.86 -12.74
N LYS A 175 -0.36 6.87 -11.88
CA LYS A 175 -1.71 6.45 -11.50
C LYS A 175 -1.71 5.88 -10.09
N ALA A 176 -2.66 6.32 -9.28
CA ALA A 176 -2.98 5.76 -7.98
C ALA A 176 -4.44 5.30 -7.97
N TYR A 177 -4.70 4.09 -7.50
CA TYR A 177 -6.05 3.54 -7.45
C TYR A 177 -6.20 2.46 -6.38
N LEU A 178 -7.43 2.17 -5.97
CA LEU A 178 -7.73 1.13 -4.98
C LEU A 178 -8.09 -0.19 -5.66
N GLU A 179 -7.60 -1.29 -5.08
CA GLU A 179 -7.92 -2.66 -5.51
C GLU A 179 -8.06 -3.61 -4.31
N LYS A 180 -8.72 -4.74 -4.54
CA LYS A 180 -8.67 -5.87 -3.61
C LYS A 180 -7.32 -6.58 -3.71
N TYR A 181 -6.72 -6.87 -2.57
CA TYR A 181 -5.49 -7.65 -2.45
C TYR A 181 -5.76 -8.92 -1.66
N PHE A 182 -5.26 -10.06 -2.14
CA PHE A 182 -5.36 -11.32 -1.42
C PHE A 182 -4.31 -11.37 -0.33
N ASP A 183 -4.74 -11.37 0.93
CA ASP A 183 -3.86 -11.39 2.09
C ASP A 183 -3.45 -12.84 2.40
N THR A 184 -2.29 -13.24 1.88
CA THR A 184 -1.73 -14.58 2.08
C THR A 184 -1.44 -14.87 3.54
N GLU A 185 -0.96 -13.88 4.31
CA GLU A 185 -0.68 -14.07 5.75
C GLU A 185 -1.96 -14.40 6.51
N LYS A 186 -3.04 -13.65 6.24
CA LYS A 186 -4.36 -13.91 6.83
C LYS A 186 -4.91 -15.26 6.39
N TYR A 187 -4.78 -15.62 5.12
CA TYR A 187 -5.21 -16.92 4.61
C TYR A 187 -4.51 -18.08 5.34
N GLU A 188 -3.18 -18.06 5.42
CA GLU A 188 -2.40 -19.12 6.06
C GLU A 188 -2.69 -19.20 7.57
N PHE A 189 -2.89 -18.06 8.25
CA PHE A 189 -3.28 -18.05 9.67
C PHE A 189 -4.59 -18.80 9.92
N TYR A 190 -5.65 -18.47 9.17
CA TYR A 190 -6.97 -19.08 9.38
C TYR A 190 -7.03 -20.53 8.89
N LYS A 191 -6.29 -20.87 7.83
CA LYS A 191 -6.14 -22.25 7.37
C LYS A 191 -5.53 -23.12 8.46
N ASN A 192 -4.41 -22.70 9.04
CA ASN A 192 -3.74 -23.44 10.11
C ASN A 192 -4.55 -23.51 11.41
N LYS A 193 -5.43 -22.54 11.69
CA LYS A 193 -6.34 -22.60 12.84
C LYS A 193 -7.41 -23.68 12.66
N LYS A 194 -8.02 -23.76 11.47
CA LYS A 194 -9.05 -24.78 11.16
C LYS A 194 -8.51 -26.20 11.16
N GLU A 195 -7.25 -26.40 10.78
CA GLU A 195 -6.61 -27.72 10.80
C GLU A 195 -6.32 -28.23 12.22
N LYS A 196 -6.43 -27.37 13.24
CA LYS A 196 -6.17 -27.68 14.66
C LYS A 196 -7.44 -27.78 15.51
N GLU A 197 -8.61 -27.53 14.92
CA GLU A 197 -9.95 -27.65 15.53
C GLU A 197 -10.62 -28.94 15.05
#